data_AF-A0A9D0QUM2-F1
#
_entry.id   AF-A0A9D0QUM2-F1
#
_cell.length_a   1.000
_cell.length_b   1.000
_cell.length_c   1.000
_cell.angle_alpha   90.00
_cell.angle_beta   90.00
_cell.angle_gamma   90.00
#
_symmetry.space_group_name_H-M   'P 1'
#
loop_
_entity.id
_entity.type
_entity.pdbx_description
1 polymer ?
#
loop_
_entity_poly.entity_id
_entity_poly.type
_entity_poly.pdbx_seq_one_letter_code
_entity_poly.pdbx_strand_id
1 'polypeptide(L)'
;EAPEEKIIDLGALTMDSFVAMGESLFTGKGTCTLCHNDMGRAPDLLAIDVVQTAEQHLADERYHGKASDVVGYLHESMVEPGAYVVKGFGKKGSNDTESPMPHVDKPPIQLSAVEMDAIIAFLQAKDGHQITVELPSEAPAASTEENSTAAPAPAPAKTGEEAVAKYGCQACHTLLGTESPVGPVLMDVGRRLTPEQIRESIVHPDAVIADGFNAGMMPKDFADRMTVKELEMIVKLLSEQKG
;
A
#
# COMPACT_ATOMS: atom_id res chain seq x y z
N GLU A 1 -7.43 24.70 -1.17
CA GLU A 1 -6.51 24.01 -2.08
C GLU A 1 -6.28 22.61 -1.54
N ALA A 2 -6.66 21.60 -2.30
CA ALA A 2 -6.31 20.22 -1.99
C ALA A 2 -4.85 19.99 -2.40
N PRO A 3 -4.05 19.21 -1.66
CA PRO A 3 -2.68 18.91 -2.06
C PRO A 3 -2.73 18.11 -3.38
N GLU A 4 -2.02 18.59 -4.39
CA GLU A 4 -1.85 17.88 -5.66
C GLU A 4 -1.07 16.58 -5.40
N GLU A 5 -1.67 15.43 -5.69
CA GLU A 5 -0.97 14.15 -5.67
C GLU A 5 0.09 14.14 -6.79
N LYS A 6 1.36 14.20 -6.39
CA LYS A 6 2.49 13.99 -7.30
C LYS A 6 2.48 12.54 -7.76
N ILE A 7 2.21 12.34 -9.05
CA ILE A 7 2.44 11.07 -9.75
C ILE A 7 3.95 10.77 -9.67
N ILE A 8 4.31 9.68 -8.99
CA ILE A 8 5.71 9.27 -8.79
C ILE A 8 6.18 8.50 -10.02
N ASP A 9 7.20 9.05 -10.69
CA ASP A 9 7.94 8.34 -11.74
C ASP A 9 8.94 7.37 -11.09
N LEU A 10 8.56 6.10 -11.03
CA LEU A 10 9.37 5.01 -10.45
C LEU A 10 10.65 4.73 -11.26
N GLY A 11 10.75 5.20 -12.50
CA GLY A 11 11.95 5.08 -13.34
C GLY A 11 13.05 6.10 -13.03
N ALA A 12 12.73 7.14 -12.24
CA ALA A 12 13.64 8.20 -11.83
C ALA A 12 13.90 8.26 -10.32
N LEU A 13 13.40 7.26 -9.56
CA LEU A 13 13.45 7.28 -8.11
C LEU A 13 14.88 7.04 -7.60
N THR A 14 15.47 8.07 -7.00
CA THR A 14 16.75 8.01 -6.29
C THR A 14 16.51 7.81 -4.79
N MET A 15 17.51 7.30 -4.07
CA MET A 15 17.41 7.14 -2.62
C MET A 15 17.16 8.49 -1.92
N ASP A 16 17.80 9.56 -2.38
CA ASP A 16 17.56 10.91 -1.85
C ASP A 16 16.11 11.37 -2.06
N SER A 17 15.53 11.11 -3.24
CA SER A 17 14.11 11.42 -3.49
C SER A 17 13.15 10.54 -2.69
N PHE A 18 13.56 9.31 -2.37
CA PHE A 18 12.77 8.37 -1.57
C PHE A 18 12.78 8.75 -0.08
N VAL A 19 13.92 9.18 0.44
CA VAL A 19 14.05 9.79 1.78
C VAL A 19 13.19 11.05 1.89
N ALA A 20 13.26 11.94 0.90
CA ALA A 20 12.43 13.16 0.90
C ALA A 20 10.92 12.85 0.85
N MET A 21 10.53 11.80 0.15
CA MET A 21 9.15 11.30 0.16
C MET A 21 8.75 10.81 1.56
N GLY A 22 9.61 10.04 2.22
CA GLY A 22 9.42 9.57 3.59
C GLY A 22 9.19 10.70 4.58
N GLU A 23 9.99 11.76 4.51
CA GLU A 23 9.82 12.96 5.34
C GLU A 23 8.46 13.64 5.11
N SER A 24 8.07 13.78 3.84
CA SER A 24 6.77 14.37 3.46
C SER A 24 5.59 13.51 3.92
N LEU A 25 5.71 12.18 3.87
CA LEU A 25 4.68 11.26 4.34
C LEU A 25 4.58 11.29 5.86
N PHE A 26 5.71 11.32 6.57
CA PHE A 26 5.79 11.38 8.02
C PHE A 26 5.09 12.63 8.59
N THR A 27 5.27 13.78 7.93
CA THR A 27 4.67 15.06 8.32
C THR A 27 3.28 15.31 7.73
N GLY A 28 2.92 14.61 6.65
CA GLY A 28 1.67 14.76 5.91
C GLY A 28 0.72 13.57 6.07
N LYS A 29 0.59 12.76 5.01
CA LYS A 29 -0.40 11.66 4.89
C LYS A 29 -0.33 10.66 6.04
N GLY A 30 0.87 10.30 6.48
CA GLY A 30 1.08 9.37 7.59
C GLY A 30 0.62 9.91 8.94
N THR A 31 0.48 11.24 9.06
CA THR A 31 0.07 11.93 10.29
C THR A 31 0.92 11.60 11.52
N CYS A 32 2.14 11.09 11.30
CA CYS A 32 2.98 10.50 12.36
C CYS A 32 3.29 11.54 13.43
N THR A 33 3.55 12.79 13.02
CA THR A 33 3.84 13.93 13.91
C THR A 33 2.69 14.34 14.83
N LEU A 34 1.46 13.85 14.63
CA LEU A 34 0.36 14.08 15.57
C LEU A 34 0.60 13.37 16.93
N CYS A 35 1.30 12.24 16.89
CA CYS A 35 1.55 11.41 18.07
C CYS A 35 3.05 11.24 18.39
N HIS A 36 3.90 11.08 17.37
CA HIS A 36 5.34 10.93 17.50
C HIS A 36 6.00 12.31 17.56
N ASN A 37 5.94 12.90 18.75
CA ASN A 37 6.45 14.23 19.09
C ASN A 37 6.76 14.31 20.60
N ASP A 38 7.16 15.49 21.05
CA ASP A 38 7.54 15.77 22.44
C ASP A 38 6.35 15.85 23.43
N MET A 39 5.10 15.67 22.98
CA MET A 39 3.91 15.69 23.85
C MET A 39 3.67 14.36 24.58
N GLY A 40 4.48 13.33 24.35
CA GLY A 40 4.48 12.08 25.12
C GLY A 40 3.30 11.14 24.80
N ARG A 41 2.68 11.25 23.62
CA ARG A 41 1.61 10.34 23.16
C ARG A 41 2.15 9.03 22.59
N ALA A 42 3.32 9.10 21.96
CA ALA A 42 4.09 7.99 21.43
C ALA A 42 5.59 8.33 21.58
N PRO A 43 6.51 7.37 21.37
CA PRO A 43 7.94 7.67 21.32
C PRO A 43 8.21 8.76 20.29
N ASP A 44 9.01 9.77 20.66
CA ASP A 44 9.38 10.84 19.73
C ASP A 44 10.42 10.33 18.73
N LEU A 45 9.94 9.88 17.56
CA LEU A 45 10.77 9.30 16.51
C LEU A 45 11.76 10.30 15.90
N LEU A 46 11.53 11.62 16.06
CA LEU A 46 12.46 12.62 15.58
C LEU A 46 13.60 12.86 16.58
N ALA A 47 13.35 12.67 17.87
CA ALA A 47 14.33 12.87 18.94
C ALA A 47 15.16 11.63 19.29
N ILE A 48 14.68 10.41 18.98
CA ILE A 48 15.42 9.17 19.25
C ILE A 48 16.15 8.65 18.00
N ASP A 49 17.16 7.82 18.24
CA ASP A 49 17.76 6.95 17.23
C ASP A 49 16.87 5.72 17.05
N VAL A 50 16.09 5.68 15.97
CA VAL A 50 15.09 4.62 15.73
C VAL A 50 15.74 3.30 15.35
N VAL A 51 16.94 3.32 14.74
CA VAL A 51 17.66 2.11 14.31
C VAL A 51 18.19 1.41 15.54
N GLN A 52 18.92 2.13 16.39
CA GLN A 52 19.43 1.59 17.65
C GLN A 52 18.29 1.13 18.56
N THR A 53 17.20 1.91 18.62
CA THR A 53 16.01 1.54 19.40
C THR A 53 15.35 0.26 18.87
N ALA A 54 15.23 0.11 17.54
CA ALA A 54 14.71 -1.11 16.93
C ALA A 54 15.57 -2.34 17.23
N GLU A 55 16.91 -2.22 17.17
CA GLU A 55 17.82 -3.30 17.56
C GLU A 55 17.64 -3.72 19.03
N GLN A 56 17.46 -2.76 19.93
CA GLN A 56 17.20 -3.04 21.34
C GLN A 56 15.86 -3.73 21.54
N HIS A 57 14.82 -3.33 20.82
CA HIS A 57 13.50 -3.95 20.91
C HIS A 57 13.49 -5.36 20.33
N LEU A 58 14.19 -5.61 19.21
CA LEU A 58 14.37 -6.95 18.65
C LEU A 58 15.07 -7.91 19.63
N ALA A 59 15.93 -7.39 20.50
CA ALA A 59 16.60 -8.16 21.55
C ALA A 59 15.80 -8.25 22.87
N ASP A 60 14.67 -7.56 23.00
CA ASP A 60 13.83 -7.57 24.21
C ASP A 60 12.99 -8.85 24.28
N GLU A 61 12.98 -9.52 25.43
CA GLU A 61 12.19 -10.75 25.64
C GLU A 61 10.68 -10.52 25.48
N ARG A 62 10.20 -9.27 25.57
CA ARG A 62 8.81 -8.89 25.33
C ARG A 62 8.46 -8.79 23.85
N TYR A 63 9.46 -8.85 22.96
CA TYR A 63 9.22 -8.88 21.52
C TYR A 63 8.67 -10.24 21.09
N HIS A 64 7.45 -10.23 20.57
CA HIS A 64 6.75 -11.42 20.09
C HIS A 64 6.31 -11.28 18.62
N GLY A 65 6.92 -10.32 17.91
CA GLY A 65 6.72 -10.11 16.50
C GLY A 65 7.49 -11.11 15.63
N LYS A 66 7.50 -10.86 14.32
CA LYS A 66 8.10 -11.74 13.31
C LYS A 66 9.35 -11.19 12.66
N ALA A 67 9.65 -9.91 12.83
CA ALA A 67 10.82 -9.29 12.27
C ALA A 67 12.12 -9.85 12.86
N SER A 68 13.14 -9.90 12.01
CA SER A 68 14.49 -10.32 12.37
C SER A 68 15.54 -9.25 12.10
N ASP A 69 15.12 -8.10 11.57
CA ASP A 69 15.97 -6.96 11.26
C ASP A 69 15.23 -5.64 11.50
N VAL A 70 15.97 -4.53 11.42
CA VAL A 70 15.47 -3.18 11.72
C VAL A 70 14.33 -2.77 10.77
N VAL A 71 14.47 -3.04 9.47
CA VAL A 71 13.45 -2.66 8.47
C VAL A 71 12.16 -3.41 8.74
N GLY A 72 12.24 -4.73 8.92
CA GLY A 72 11.11 -5.57 9.27
C GLY A 72 10.46 -5.13 10.57
N TYR A 73 11.24 -4.76 11.59
CA TYR A 73 10.72 -4.31 12.88
C TYR A 73 9.95 -2.99 12.74
N LEU A 74 10.51 -2.02 12.02
CA LEU A 74 9.87 -0.72 11.80
C LEU A 74 8.60 -0.86 10.95
N HIS A 75 8.63 -1.70 9.92
CA HIS A 75 7.45 -2.02 9.12
C HIS A 75 6.38 -2.75 9.94
N GLU A 76 6.77 -3.75 10.75
CA GLU A 76 5.86 -4.47 11.65
C GLU A 76 5.24 -3.54 12.69
N SER A 77 6.01 -2.59 13.23
CA SER A 77 5.50 -1.59 14.18
C SER A 77 4.42 -0.69 13.55
N MET A 78 4.43 -0.52 12.23
CA MET A 78 3.45 0.26 11.48
C MET A 78 2.17 -0.52 11.15
N VAL A 79 2.30 -1.80 10.78
CA VAL A 79 1.16 -2.64 10.34
C VAL A 79 0.58 -3.50 11.45
N GLU A 80 1.35 -3.78 12.51
CA GLU A 80 0.94 -4.55 13.69
C GLU A 80 1.55 -3.92 14.95
N PRO A 81 1.12 -2.70 15.32
CA PRO A 81 1.70 -1.97 16.45
C PRO A 81 1.51 -2.68 17.81
N GLY A 82 0.68 -3.73 17.88
CA GLY A 82 0.52 -4.58 19.05
C GLY A 82 1.58 -5.68 19.20
N ALA A 83 2.36 -5.99 18.15
CA ALA A 83 3.42 -7.00 18.20
C ALA A 83 4.51 -6.66 19.22
N TYR A 84 4.74 -5.37 19.44
CA TYR A 84 5.56 -4.85 20.52
C TYR A 84 5.11 -3.46 20.93
N VAL A 85 4.72 -3.31 22.20
CA VAL A 85 4.34 -2.01 22.76
C VAL A 85 5.51 -1.48 23.59
N VAL A 86 6.04 -0.34 23.17
CA VAL A 86 7.12 0.34 23.89
C VAL A 86 6.65 0.65 25.32
N LYS A 87 7.51 0.34 26.29
CA LYS A 87 7.18 0.49 27.70
C LYS A 87 6.76 1.94 28.02
N GLY A 88 5.62 2.10 28.68
CA GLY A 88 5.04 3.40 29.04
C GLY A 88 4.18 4.05 27.96
N PHE A 89 4.07 3.45 26.76
CA PHE A 89 3.27 3.98 25.66
C PHE A 89 2.05 3.12 25.31
N GLY A 90 1.77 2.06 26.06
CA GLY A 90 0.51 1.33 25.92
C GLY A 90 -0.71 2.14 26.35
N LYS A 91 -1.89 1.71 25.90
CA LYS A 91 -3.16 2.25 26.39
C LYS A 91 -3.22 2.19 27.91
N LYS A 92 -3.75 3.25 28.53
CA LYS A 92 -3.88 3.32 29.99
C LYS A 92 -4.63 2.10 30.54
N GLY A 93 -4.00 1.37 31.45
CA GLY A 93 -4.58 0.17 32.07
C GLY A 93 -4.33 -1.14 31.31
N SER A 94 -3.72 -1.10 30.11
CA SER A 94 -3.32 -2.32 29.39
C SER A 94 -1.96 -2.87 29.86
N ASN A 95 -1.22 -2.10 30.66
CA ASN A 95 0.10 -2.51 31.14
C ASN A 95 1.08 -2.79 29.97
N ASP A 96 1.04 -1.92 28.94
CA ASP A 96 1.81 -2.06 27.70
C ASP A 96 1.52 -3.34 26.92
N THR A 97 0.26 -3.81 26.93
CA THR A 97 -0.18 -4.96 26.11
C THR A 97 -1.11 -4.58 24.96
N GLU A 98 -1.62 -3.35 24.95
CA GLU A 98 -2.40 -2.80 23.84
C GLU A 98 -1.80 -1.48 23.36
N SER A 99 -1.50 -1.41 22.06
CA SER A 99 -0.97 -0.19 21.45
C SER A 99 -2.08 0.83 21.16
N PRO A 100 -1.87 2.13 21.44
CA PRO A 100 -2.74 3.21 20.98
C PRO A 100 -2.45 3.61 19.53
N MET A 101 -1.34 3.15 18.95
CA MET A 101 -0.99 3.43 17.56
C MET A 101 -1.96 2.70 16.60
N PRO A 102 -2.51 3.38 15.58
CA PRO A 102 -3.34 2.73 14.58
C PRO A 102 -2.51 1.88 13.62
N HIS A 103 -3.13 0.88 13.00
CA HIS A 103 -2.58 0.19 11.83
C HIS A 103 -2.51 1.19 10.67
N VAL A 104 -1.31 1.58 10.25
CA VAL A 104 -1.15 2.71 9.30
C VAL A 104 -1.54 2.32 7.86
N ASP A 105 -1.58 1.03 7.55
CA ASP A 105 -2.03 0.45 6.29
C ASP A 105 -3.56 0.51 6.12
N LYS A 106 -4.29 0.86 7.18
CA LYS A 106 -5.76 0.89 7.21
C LYS A 106 -6.30 2.32 7.26
N PRO A 107 -7.57 2.53 6.86
CA PRO A 107 -8.23 3.81 7.07
C PRO A 107 -8.17 4.26 8.54
N PRO A 108 -7.97 5.57 8.81
CA PRO A 108 -7.99 6.69 7.86
C PRO A 108 -6.64 7.04 7.23
N ILE A 109 -5.54 6.36 7.58
CA ILE A 109 -4.18 6.73 7.17
C ILE A 109 -3.83 6.09 5.80
N GLN A 110 -4.07 4.78 5.67
CA GLN A 110 -4.00 4.04 4.42
C GLN A 110 -2.68 4.26 3.63
N LEU A 111 -1.55 4.05 4.30
CA LEU A 111 -0.23 4.00 3.66
C LEU A 111 0.00 2.66 2.95
N SER A 112 0.64 2.70 1.79
CA SER A 112 1.16 1.54 1.08
C SER A 112 2.51 1.09 1.64
N ALA A 113 2.93 -0.14 1.30
CA ALA A 113 4.26 -0.65 1.66
C ALA A 113 5.40 0.25 1.16
N VAL A 114 5.31 0.79 -0.06
CA VAL A 114 6.32 1.71 -0.61
C VAL A 114 6.38 3.01 0.20
N GLU A 115 5.23 3.55 0.61
CA GLU A 115 5.19 4.74 1.46
C GLU A 115 5.75 4.46 2.86
N MET A 116 5.50 3.28 3.40
CA MET A 116 6.10 2.82 4.67
C MET A 116 7.61 2.68 4.56
N ASP A 117 8.12 2.07 3.49
CA ASP A 117 9.56 1.94 3.22
C ASP A 117 10.22 3.30 3.03
N ALA A 118 9.54 4.26 2.39
CA ALA A 118 10.03 5.63 2.27
C ALA A 118 10.19 6.29 3.66
N ILE A 119 9.21 6.12 4.56
CA ILE A 119 9.28 6.60 5.94
C ILE A 119 10.46 5.94 6.68
N ILE A 120 10.66 4.63 6.50
CA ILE A 120 11.80 3.92 7.10
C ILE A 120 13.11 4.48 6.57
N ALA A 121 13.25 4.70 5.26
CA ALA A 121 14.42 5.33 4.65
C ALA A 121 14.71 6.69 5.29
N PHE A 122 13.67 7.52 5.43
CA PHE A 122 13.77 8.82 6.07
C PHE A 122 14.27 8.72 7.51
N LEU A 123 13.70 7.82 8.31
CA LEU A 123 14.09 7.66 9.71
C LEU A 123 15.53 7.15 9.84
N GLN A 124 15.96 6.20 9.00
CA GLN A 124 17.36 5.74 8.97
C GLN A 124 18.32 6.87 8.58
N ALA A 125 17.98 7.65 7.54
CA ALA A 125 18.79 8.77 7.08
C ALA A 125 18.89 9.89 8.12
N LYS A 126 17.77 10.22 8.79
CA LYS A 126 17.70 11.20 9.88
C LYS A 126 18.68 10.87 11.00
N ASP A 127 18.79 9.59 11.34
CA ASP A 127 19.67 9.11 12.40
C ASP A 127 21.13 8.91 11.96
N GLY A 128 21.44 9.17 10.67
CA GLY A 128 22.78 9.02 10.13
C GLY A 128 23.20 7.56 9.90
N HIS A 129 22.26 6.62 9.91
CA HIS A 129 22.51 5.22 9.60
C HIS A 129 22.49 4.96 8.09
N GLN A 130 23.06 3.82 7.69
CA GLN A 130 22.91 3.33 6.33
C GLN A 130 21.44 3.03 6.06
N ILE A 131 20.92 3.53 4.93
CA ILE A 131 19.58 3.19 4.47
C ILE A 131 19.62 1.77 3.90
N THR A 132 18.77 0.89 4.43
CA THR A 132 18.74 -0.54 4.07
C THR A 132 17.44 -0.98 3.41
N VAL A 133 16.47 -0.08 3.25
CA VAL A 133 15.30 -0.35 2.41
C VAL A 133 15.67 -0.33 0.93
N GLU A 134 15.01 -1.17 0.15
CA GLU A 134 15.23 -1.23 -1.30
C GLU A 134 14.39 -0.18 -2.02
N LEU A 135 14.96 0.44 -3.06
CA LEU A 135 14.17 1.28 -3.95
C LEU A 135 13.20 0.42 -4.75
N PRO A 136 11.92 0.82 -4.88
CA PRO A 136 11.01 0.16 -5.80
C PRO A 136 11.55 0.29 -7.23
N SER A 137 11.73 -0.82 -7.96
CA SER A 137 12.20 -0.83 -9.35
C SER A 137 11.24 -1.56 -10.30
N GLU A 138 11.30 -1.22 -11.60
CA GLU A 138 10.62 -1.95 -12.68
C GLU A 138 11.49 -3.13 -13.25
N ALA A 139 11.38 -4.34 -12.66
CA ALA A 139 11.59 -5.72 -13.21
C ALA A 139 13.00 -6.15 -13.78
N PRO A 140 13.36 -7.47 -13.92
CA PRO A 140 12.55 -8.71 -13.95
C PRO A 140 13.00 -9.87 -13.03
N ALA A 141 12.33 -11.02 -13.20
CA ALA A 141 12.34 -12.25 -12.41
C ALA A 141 13.69 -12.90 -12.04
N ALA A 142 13.61 -13.67 -10.95
CA ALA A 142 14.42 -14.82 -10.53
C ALA A 142 15.69 -14.55 -9.70
N SER A 143 15.57 -14.79 -8.40
CA SER A 143 16.52 -15.58 -7.62
C SER A 143 15.74 -16.35 -6.56
N THR A 144 16.10 -17.62 -6.42
CA THR A 144 15.40 -18.74 -5.80
C THR A 144 15.63 -18.86 -4.29
N GLU A 145 14.56 -19.28 -3.59
CA GLU A 145 14.51 -20.08 -2.34
C GLU A 145 14.93 -19.39 -1.02
N GLU A 146 14.22 -19.51 0.12
CA GLU A 146 13.58 -20.70 0.70
C GLU A 146 12.31 -20.42 1.55
N ASN A 147 11.36 -21.36 1.43
CA ASN A 147 10.52 -21.95 2.47
C ASN A 147 9.47 -21.12 3.26
N SER A 148 8.21 -21.17 2.79
CA SER A 148 7.07 -21.38 3.70
C SER A 148 5.85 -21.97 2.98
N THR A 149 5.40 -23.10 3.50
CA THR A 149 4.23 -23.87 3.05
C THR A 149 2.94 -23.13 3.39
N ALA A 150 2.37 -22.43 2.42
CA ALA A 150 0.94 -22.10 2.36
C ALA A 150 0.48 -22.31 0.91
N ALA A 151 -0.70 -22.88 0.72
CA ALA A 151 -1.27 -23.09 -0.62
C ALA A 151 -1.16 -21.78 -1.43
N PRO A 152 -0.67 -21.83 -2.67
CA PRO A 152 -0.28 -20.62 -3.39
C PRO A 152 -1.52 -19.75 -3.58
N ALA A 153 -1.46 -18.52 -3.06
CA ALA A 153 -2.31 -17.46 -3.54
C ALA A 153 -2.19 -17.45 -5.07
N PRO A 154 -3.30 -17.37 -5.82
CA PRO A 154 -3.27 -17.46 -7.26
C PRO A 154 -2.27 -16.43 -7.79
N ALA A 155 -1.33 -16.91 -8.59
CA ALA A 155 -0.21 -16.12 -9.07
C ALA A 155 -0.70 -14.76 -9.59
N PRO A 156 0.05 -13.67 -9.34
CA PRO A 156 -0.29 -12.37 -9.90
C PRO A 156 -0.36 -12.50 -11.42
N ALA A 157 -1.40 -11.90 -12.02
CA ALA A 157 -1.53 -11.88 -13.47
C ALA A 157 -0.33 -11.17 -14.10
N LYS A 158 0.06 -11.63 -15.29
CA LYS A 158 1.23 -11.11 -16.02
C LYS A 158 0.83 -10.14 -17.12
N THR A 159 -0.43 -10.17 -17.56
CA THR A 159 -0.99 -9.26 -18.56
C THR A 159 -2.34 -8.70 -18.11
N GLY A 160 -2.82 -7.66 -18.80
CA GLY A 160 -4.16 -7.09 -18.57
C GLY A 160 -5.27 -8.08 -18.86
N GLU A 161 -5.12 -8.93 -19.87
CA GLU A 161 -6.08 -9.98 -20.22
C GLU A 161 -6.13 -11.06 -19.14
N GLU A 162 -4.97 -11.48 -18.63
CA GLU A 162 -4.90 -12.40 -17.49
C GLU A 162 -5.54 -11.78 -16.23
N ALA A 163 -5.33 -10.49 -15.98
CA ALA A 163 -5.91 -9.80 -14.84
C ALA A 163 -7.45 -9.70 -14.99
N VAL A 164 -7.94 -9.29 -16.16
CA VAL A 164 -9.37 -9.26 -16.50
C VAL A 164 -10.02 -10.63 -16.32
N ALA A 165 -9.35 -11.70 -16.76
CA ALA A 165 -9.84 -13.07 -16.59
C ALA A 165 -9.83 -13.50 -15.11
N LYS A 166 -8.75 -13.19 -14.37
CA LYS A 166 -8.58 -13.52 -12.95
C LYS A 166 -9.67 -12.90 -12.08
N TYR A 167 -10.07 -11.67 -12.37
CA TYR A 167 -11.12 -10.95 -11.64
C TYR A 167 -12.52 -11.09 -12.26
N GLY A 168 -12.63 -11.85 -13.36
CA GLY A 168 -13.91 -12.21 -13.96
C GLY A 168 -14.68 -11.04 -14.57
N CYS A 169 -14.00 -9.98 -15.02
CA CYS A 169 -14.68 -8.78 -15.52
C CYS A 169 -15.60 -9.09 -16.72
N GLN A 170 -15.20 -10.08 -17.54
CA GLN A 170 -15.95 -10.57 -18.71
C GLN A 170 -17.28 -11.27 -18.36
N ALA A 171 -17.48 -11.69 -17.11
CA ALA A 171 -18.75 -12.29 -16.70
C ALA A 171 -19.88 -11.26 -16.77
N CYS A 172 -19.58 -9.98 -16.53
CA CYS A 172 -20.56 -8.91 -16.54
C CYS A 172 -20.39 -7.94 -17.72
N HIS A 173 -19.17 -7.66 -18.14
CA HIS A 173 -18.89 -6.69 -19.20
C HIS A 173 -18.59 -7.35 -20.54
N THR A 174 -19.10 -6.75 -21.62
CA THR A 174 -18.65 -7.04 -22.98
C THR A 174 -17.24 -6.50 -23.17
N LEU A 175 -16.25 -7.39 -23.23
CA LEU A 175 -14.82 -7.05 -23.27
C LEU A 175 -14.00 -8.20 -23.90
N LEU A 176 -12.96 -7.88 -24.69
CA LEU A 176 -12.11 -8.85 -25.38
C LEU A 176 -12.92 -9.90 -26.21
N GLY A 177 -13.99 -9.45 -26.87
CA GLY A 177 -14.82 -10.31 -27.70
C GLY A 177 -15.84 -11.18 -26.96
N THR A 178 -16.01 -11.01 -25.64
CA THR A 178 -17.15 -11.59 -24.91
C THR A 178 -18.37 -10.68 -25.00
N GLU A 179 -19.57 -11.25 -24.93
CA GLU A 179 -20.82 -10.49 -24.84
C GLU A 179 -21.50 -10.76 -23.49
N SER A 180 -21.79 -9.71 -22.73
CA SER A 180 -22.58 -9.81 -21.50
C SER A 180 -23.47 -8.57 -21.33
N PRO A 181 -24.78 -8.73 -21.06
CA PRO A 181 -25.70 -7.62 -20.88
C PRO A 181 -25.75 -7.09 -19.43
N VAL A 182 -24.97 -7.68 -18.50
CA VAL A 182 -25.08 -7.40 -17.06
C VAL A 182 -24.41 -6.07 -16.69
N GLY A 183 -23.30 -5.74 -17.34
CA GLY A 183 -22.54 -4.50 -17.18
C GLY A 183 -22.36 -3.76 -18.50
N PRO A 184 -21.94 -2.48 -18.46
CA PRO A 184 -21.72 -1.68 -19.66
C PRO A 184 -20.66 -2.28 -20.58
N VAL A 185 -20.79 -2.00 -21.88
CA VAL A 185 -19.79 -2.40 -22.88
C VAL A 185 -18.47 -1.69 -22.59
N LEU A 186 -17.36 -2.43 -22.62
CA LEU A 186 -16.02 -1.90 -22.38
C LEU A 186 -15.12 -1.88 -23.62
N MET A 187 -15.58 -2.39 -24.76
CA MET A 187 -14.82 -2.45 -26.02
C MET A 187 -14.42 -1.08 -26.60
N ASP A 188 -15.09 0.00 -26.17
CA ASP A 188 -14.82 1.38 -26.62
C ASP A 188 -14.53 2.34 -25.44
N VAL A 189 -14.32 1.79 -24.23
CA VAL A 189 -14.27 2.59 -23.01
C VAL A 189 -13.14 3.62 -23.02
N GLY A 190 -12.00 3.32 -23.65
CA GLY A 190 -10.88 4.23 -23.82
C GLY A 190 -11.15 5.42 -24.74
N ARG A 191 -12.31 5.47 -25.42
CA ARG A 191 -12.80 6.70 -26.11
C ARG A 191 -13.67 7.57 -25.21
N ARG A 192 -14.28 6.97 -24.20
CA ARG A 192 -15.29 7.62 -23.34
C ARG A 192 -14.70 8.09 -22.03
N LEU A 193 -13.74 7.35 -21.49
CA LEU A 193 -13.16 7.56 -20.18
C LEU A 193 -11.63 7.68 -20.27
N THR A 194 -11.08 8.53 -19.40
CA THR A 194 -9.65 8.60 -19.13
C THR A 194 -9.20 7.37 -18.31
N PRO A 195 -7.90 7.02 -18.32
CA PRO A 195 -7.37 5.97 -17.44
C PRO A 195 -7.73 6.18 -15.96
N GLU A 196 -7.75 7.43 -15.50
CA GLU A 196 -8.10 7.81 -14.14
C GLU A 196 -9.56 7.50 -13.82
N GLN A 197 -10.48 7.85 -14.74
CA GLN A 197 -11.90 7.53 -14.60
C GLN A 197 -12.15 6.02 -14.67
N ILE A 198 -11.39 5.29 -15.47
CA ILE A 198 -11.46 3.82 -15.51
C ILE A 198 -10.99 3.24 -14.17
N ARG A 199 -9.88 3.74 -13.61
CA ARG A 199 -9.36 3.33 -12.30
C ARG A 199 -10.38 3.60 -11.19
N GLU A 200 -10.94 4.81 -11.16
CA GLU A 200 -11.99 5.19 -10.21
C GLU A 200 -13.21 4.28 -10.35
N SER A 201 -13.62 3.96 -11.57
CA SER A 201 -14.76 3.04 -11.81
C SER A 201 -14.50 1.62 -11.31
N ILE A 202 -13.24 1.19 -11.17
CA ILE A 202 -12.88 -0.14 -10.65
C ILE A 202 -12.80 -0.13 -9.11
N VAL A 203 -12.20 0.92 -8.54
CA VAL A 203 -11.97 1.05 -7.10
C VAL A 203 -13.23 1.53 -6.36
N HIS A 204 -14.03 2.37 -7.02
CA HIS A 204 -15.25 2.98 -6.50
C HIS A 204 -16.40 2.86 -7.51
N PRO A 205 -16.89 1.63 -7.77
CA PRO A 205 -17.84 1.36 -8.86
C PRO A 205 -19.21 2.03 -8.73
N ASP A 206 -19.60 2.45 -7.52
CA ASP A 206 -20.85 3.17 -7.28
C ASP A 206 -20.69 4.69 -7.29
N ALA A 207 -19.48 5.23 -7.50
CA ALA A 207 -19.24 6.67 -7.55
C ALA A 207 -19.87 7.30 -8.80
N VAL A 208 -19.74 6.63 -9.94
CA VAL A 208 -20.34 7.02 -11.22
C VAL A 208 -20.92 5.78 -11.89
N ILE A 209 -22.23 5.75 -12.03
CA ILE A 209 -22.95 4.61 -12.61
C ILE A 209 -23.27 4.92 -14.06
N ALA A 210 -22.92 4.02 -14.98
CA ALA A 210 -23.23 4.17 -16.40
C ALA A 210 -24.75 4.19 -16.65
N ASP A 211 -25.18 4.96 -17.63
CA ASP A 211 -26.58 5.08 -18.01
C ASP A 211 -27.21 3.70 -18.28
N GLY A 212 -28.34 3.42 -17.63
CA GLY A 212 -29.06 2.15 -17.77
C GLY A 212 -28.63 1.03 -16.80
N PHE A 213 -27.65 1.27 -15.93
CA PHE A 213 -27.19 0.31 -14.90
C PHE A 213 -27.55 0.76 -13.48
N ASN A 214 -27.49 -0.16 -12.52
CA ASN A 214 -27.85 0.09 -11.12
C ASN A 214 -26.63 -0.05 -10.19
N ALA A 215 -26.63 0.72 -9.10
CA ALA A 215 -25.64 0.61 -8.02
C ALA A 215 -25.58 -0.80 -7.42
N GLY A 216 -24.41 -1.20 -6.94
CA GLY A 216 -24.21 -2.48 -6.25
C GLY A 216 -24.14 -3.71 -7.15
N MET A 217 -24.21 -3.54 -8.48
CA MET A 217 -24.00 -4.64 -9.44
C MET A 217 -22.52 -4.99 -9.60
N MET A 218 -21.64 -3.98 -9.55
CA MET A 218 -20.20 -4.19 -9.66
C MET A 218 -19.59 -4.36 -8.25
N PRO A 219 -18.80 -5.43 -8.01
CA PRO A 219 -18.18 -5.68 -6.71
C PRO A 219 -17.31 -4.52 -6.21
N LYS A 220 -17.40 -4.20 -4.92
CA LYS A 220 -16.70 -3.07 -4.27
C LYS A 220 -15.36 -3.46 -3.66
N ASP A 221 -15.05 -4.75 -3.68
CA ASP A 221 -13.88 -5.37 -3.05
C ASP A 221 -12.73 -5.60 -4.05
N PHE A 222 -12.82 -5.07 -5.28
CA PHE A 222 -11.74 -5.21 -6.27
C PHE A 222 -10.45 -4.56 -5.78
N ALA A 223 -10.53 -3.40 -5.14
CA ALA A 223 -9.36 -2.75 -4.55
C ALA A 223 -8.68 -3.61 -3.46
N ASP A 224 -9.46 -4.44 -2.76
CA ASP A 224 -8.95 -5.34 -1.72
C ASP A 224 -8.38 -6.65 -2.29
N ARG A 225 -8.80 -7.04 -3.50
CA ARG A 225 -8.49 -8.34 -4.13
C ARG A 225 -7.46 -8.25 -5.26
N MET A 226 -7.24 -7.05 -5.78
CA MET A 226 -6.30 -6.75 -6.87
C MET A 226 -5.01 -6.17 -6.32
N THR A 227 -3.88 -6.61 -6.87
CA THR A 227 -2.66 -5.80 -6.71
C THR A 227 -2.79 -4.52 -7.53
N VAL A 228 -2.10 -3.46 -7.11
CA VAL A 228 -2.03 -2.20 -7.89
C VAL A 228 -1.54 -2.49 -9.31
N LYS A 229 -0.57 -3.40 -9.46
CA LYS A 229 -0.08 -3.82 -10.78
C LYS A 229 -1.20 -4.41 -11.65
N GLU A 230 -2.01 -5.31 -11.09
CA GLU A 230 -3.14 -5.89 -11.80
C GLU A 230 -4.20 -4.84 -12.14
N LEU A 231 -4.48 -3.91 -11.23
CA LEU A 231 -5.36 -2.77 -11.49
C LEU A 231 -4.84 -1.93 -12.66
N GLU A 232 -3.57 -1.55 -12.66
CA GLU A 232 -2.95 -0.80 -13.76
C GLU A 232 -2.92 -1.57 -15.07
N MET A 233 -2.71 -2.88 -15.03
CA MET A 233 -2.78 -3.73 -16.22
C MET A 233 -4.19 -3.74 -16.81
N ILE A 234 -5.24 -3.80 -15.98
CA ILE A 234 -6.63 -3.68 -16.44
C ILE A 234 -6.92 -2.27 -16.97
N VAL A 235 -6.53 -1.23 -16.23
CA VAL A 235 -6.75 0.17 -16.63
C VAL A 235 -6.09 0.46 -17.97
N LYS A 236 -4.84 0.04 -18.15
CA LYS A 236 -4.12 0.19 -19.43
C LYS A 236 -4.83 -0.54 -20.56
N LEU A 237 -5.16 -1.81 -20.37
CA LEU A 237 -5.87 -2.61 -21.36
C LEU A 237 -7.19 -1.95 -21.79
N LEU A 238 -7.98 -1.48 -20.82
CA LEU A 238 -9.26 -0.80 -21.04
C LEU A 238 -9.10 0.56 -21.73
N SER A 239 -8.06 1.32 -21.38
CA SER A 239 -7.75 2.61 -22.00
C SER A 239 -7.36 2.49 -23.48
N GLU A 240 -6.86 1.32 -23.87
CA GLU A 240 -6.53 0.98 -25.25
C GLU A 240 -7.76 0.50 -26.06
N GLN A 241 -8.88 0.17 -25.39
CA GLN A 241 -10.14 -0.24 -26.06
C GLN A 241 -10.86 0.95 -26.68
N LYS A 242 -10.72 1.13 -28.00
CA LYS A 242 -11.28 2.26 -28.75
C LYS A 242 -12.32 1.83 -29.82
N GLY A 243 -12.80 0.60 -29.77
CA GLY A 243 -13.76 0.01 -30.71
C GLY A 243 -13.10 -0.81 -31.80
#